data_AF-K1TDB2-F1
#
_entry.id   AF-K1TDB2-F1
#
_cell.length_a   1.000
_cell.length_b   1.000
_cell.length_c   1.000
_cell.angle_alpha   90.00
_cell.angle_beta   90.00
_cell.angle_gamma   90.00
#
_symmetry.space_group_name_H-M   'P 1'
#
loop_
_entity.id
_entity.type
_entity.pdbx_description
1 polymer ?
#
loop_
_entity_poly.entity_id
_entity_poly.type
_entity_poly.pdbx_seq_one_letter_code
_entity_poly.pdbx_strand_id
1 'polypeptide(L)'
;MHEEYPYPYCYAGCDAAARGAEHFPVQFTHPLNGGDGAFNTRELDPKVCYFTREWGDNVDDWNSHNSPSRVNRGWGEVPMLIQAKGYARPDYQYTCYDALWRAPRQHVGGCLWHSFDHQRGYHPDPFYGGIMDAFRQPKYSYYMFCAQRPVQPNPELIAGSGPMVYIAHAMTPFSPADVTVYSNCDEVRLTCCRDGEPRVYRKSPEAGGMPSPVILFEGVFDVMRDKELSREGRQGDSYLLAEGLVDGRVVATHKVMPARRPAKLLLWADDEQVRMKADGSDLMTVVAAVADENGTIKRLNDCEVLFEIEGPGELVASEGTFTNPRRISWGTAPVLVCATTTPGTIRVRARVVFQGKHTTPVGRVGDPDFPGGSRSD
;
A
#
# COMPACT_ATOMS: atom_id res chain seq x y z
N MET A 1 7.77 8.14 -38.41
CA MET A 1 8.41 8.11 -37.08
C MET A 1 9.88 8.50 -37.16
N HIS A 2 10.79 7.71 -37.72
CA HIS A 2 12.20 8.14 -37.82
C HIS A 2 12.42 9.36 -38.72
N GLU A 3 11.53 9.63 -39.68
CA GLU A 3 11.52 10.89 -40.44
C GLU A 3 11.18 12.11 -39.55
N GLU A 4 10.39 11.93 -38.50
CA GLU A 4 9.93 12.99 -37.59
C GLU A 4 10.81 13.11 -36.32
N TYR A 5 11.35 11.99 -35.84
CA TYR A 5 12.18 11.91 -34.63
C TYR A 5 13.35 10.91 -34.84
N PRO A 6 14.43 11.33 -35.54
CA PRO A 6 15.50 10.45 -36.03
C PRO A 6 16.53 10.06 -34.96
N TYR A 7 16.12 9.85 -33.72
CA TYR A 7 17.02 9.50 -32.63
C TYR A 7 17.13 7.97 -32.47
N PRO A 8 18.35 7.40 -32.30
CA PRO A 8 18.56 5.95 -32.20
C PRO A 8 17.83 5.26 -31.04
N TYR A 9 17.44 6.00 -30.01
CA TYR A 9 16.70 5.50 -28.85
C TYR A 9 15.17 5.56 -29.03
N CYS A 10 14.68 6.07 -30.15
CA CYS A 10 13.26 6.16 -30.41
C CYS A 10 12.74 4.83 -30.94
N TYR A 11 11.78 4.24 -30.23
CA TYR A 11 11.08 3.03 -30.65
C TYR A 11 9.59 3.30 -30.69
N ALA A 12 8.90 2.72 -31.67
CA ALA A 12 7.44 2.74 -31.74
C ALA A 12 6.89 1.42 -31.17
N GLY A 13 5.76 1.52 -30.47
CA GLY A 13 5.05 0.38 -29.91
C GLY A 13 3.66 0.20 -30.55
N CYS A 14 3.21 -1.04 -30.69
CA CYS A 14 1.84 -1.37 -31.10
C CYS A 14 1.37 -2.65 -30.41
N ASP A 15 0.06 -2.88 -30.32
CA ASP A 15 -0.45 -4.17 -29.82
C ASP A 15 -0.04 -5.30 -30.77
N ALA A 16 0.43 -6.43 -30.23
CA ALA A 16 0.92 -7.55 -31.04
C ALA A 16 -0.15 -8.12 -32.01
N ALA A 17 -1.43 -7.94 -31.67
CA ALA A 17 -2.57 -8.37 -32.49
C ALA A 17 -3.02 -7.33 -33.53
N ALA A 18 -2.47 -6.12 -33.52
CA ALA A 18 -2.87 -5.07 -34.44
C ALA A 18 -2.37 -5.36 -35.86
N ARG A 19 -3.16 -4.93 -36.85
CA ARG A 19 -2.72 -4.97 -38.26
C ARG A 19 -1.52 -4.03 -38.44
N GLY A 20 -0.42 -4.55 -39.00
CA GLY A 20 0.81 -3.78 -39.21
C GLY A 20 1.79 -3.84 -38.02
N ALA A 21 1.53 -4.68 -37.01
CA ALA A 21 2.43 -4.86 -35.86
C ALA A 21 3.85 -5.29 -36.27
N GLU A 22 4.02 -5.92 -37.43
CA GLU A 22 5.31 -6.27 -38.03
C GLU A 22 6.24 -5.06 -38.31
N HIS A 23 5.67 -3.85 -38.35
CA HIS A 23 6.43 -2.60 -38.53
C HIS A 23 6.90 -1.99 -37.21
N PHE A 24 6.52 -2.56 -36.06
CA PHE A 24 6.81 -2.00 -34.74
C PHE A 24 7.86 -2.86 -34.01
N PRO A 25 8.99 -2.27 -33.59
CA PRO A 25 10.06 -3.01 -32.91
C PRO A 25 9.69 -3.44 -31.47
N VAL A 26 8.70 -2.78 -30.87
CA VAL A 26 8.12 -3.14 -29.57
C VAL A 26 6.67 -3.52 -29.78
N GLN A 27 6.26 -4.68 -29.27
CA GLN A 27 4.88 -5.13 -29.34
C GLN A 27 4.28 -5.32 -27.94
N PHE A 28 3.06 -4.85 -27.74
CA PHE A 28 2.35 -5.01 -26.47
C PHE A 28 1.62 -6.35 -26.43
N THR A 29 1.89 -7.12 -25.38
CA THR A 29 1.26 -8.42 -25.10
C THR A 29 1.43 -8.77 -23.62
N HIS A 30 0.59 -9.67 -23.11
CA HIS A 30 0.86 -10.35 -21.85
C HIS A 30 1.89 -11.47 -22.07
N PRO A 31 2.63 -11.89 -21.03
CA PRO A 31 3.59 -12.97 -21.18
C PRO A 31 2.87 -14.28 -21.48
N LEU A 32 3.49 -15.21 -22.23
CA LEU A 32 2.85 -16.47 -22.65
C LEU A 32 2.39 -17.36 -21.47
N ASN A 33 3.01 -17.20 -20.30
CA ASN A 33 2.62 -17.88 -19.07
C ASN A 33 1.50 -17.15 -18.30
N GLY A 34 1.12 -15.93 -18.70
CA GLY A 34 -0.01 -15.19 -18.18
C GLY A 34 -1.29 -15.60 -18.93
N GLY A 35 -2.34 -15.92 -18.18
CA GLY A 35 -3.62 -16.39 -18.75
C GLY A 35 -4.50 -15.30 -19.35
N ASP A 36 -4.00 -14.06 -19.39
CA ASP A 36 -4.76 -12.85 -19.71
C ASP A 36 -4.34 -12.27 -21.07
N GLY A 37 -5.31 -11.70 -21.79
CA GLY A 37 -5.12 -10.93 -23.00
C GLY A 37 -5.95 -11.47 -24.16
N ALA A 38 -6.91 -10.66 -24.61
CA ALA A 38 -7.53 -10.87 -25.90
C ALA A 38 -6.41 -10.84 -26.97
N PHE A 39 -6.35 -11.88 -27.81
CA PHE A 39 -5.56 -11.92 -29.06
C PHE A 39 -4.04 -12.17 -28.99
N ASN A 40 -3.49 -12.63 -27.87
CA ASN A 40 -2.03 -12.83 -27.77
C ASN A 40 -1.50 -13.94 -28.70
N THR A 41 -0.35 -13.65 -29.30
CA THR A 41 0.40 -14.56 -30.18
C THR A 41 0.67 -15.91 -29.51
N ARG A 42 0.67 -17.00 -30.29
CA ARG A 42 0.99 -18.35 -29.79
C ARG A 42 2.49 -18.56 -29.57
N GLU A 43 3.31 -17.74 -30.22
CA GLU A 43 4.77 -17.83 -30.21
C GLU A 43 5.38 -16.42 -30.17
N LEU A 44 6.50 -16.27 -29.49
CA LEU A 44 7.27 -15.01 -29.49
C LEU A 44 8.25 -15.05 -30.66
N ASP A 45 8.23 -14.05 -31.54
CA ASP A 45 9.25 -13.91 -32.58
C ASP A 45 10.54 -13.40 -31.92
N PRO A 46 11.65 -14.16 -31.88
CA PRO A 46 12.90 -13.80 -31.18
C PRO A 46 13.51 -12.43 -31.58
N LYS A 47 13.03 -11.80 -32.65
CA LYS A 47 13.48 -10.49 -33.13
C LYS A 47 12.69 -9.30 -32.57
N VAL A 48 11.57 -9.55 -31.91
CA VAL A 48 10.65 -8.50 -31.41
C VAL A 48 10.81 -8.30 -29.91
N CYS A 49 10.80 -7.07 -29.42
CA CYS A 49 10.74 -6.82 -27.97
C CYS A 49 9.29 -6.78 -27.51
N TYR A 50 8.95 -7.45 -26.40
CA TYR A 50 7.59 -7.48 -25.87
C TYR A 50 7.48 -6.74 -24.54
N PHE A 51 6.34 -6.08 -24.33
CA PHE A 51 6.05 -5.35 -23.09
C PHE A 51 4.57 -5.47 -22.72
N THR A 52 4.28 -5.66 -21.43
CA THR A 52 2.89 -5.63 -20.96
C THR A 52 2.50 -4.21 -20.57
N ARG A 53 1.77 -3.53 -21.45
CA ARG A 53 1.33 -2.14 -21.22
C ARG A 53 0.52 -1.97 -19.94
N GLU A 54 -0.27 -2.97 -19.57
CA GLU A 54 -1.15 -2.95 -18.40
C GLU A 54 -1.38 -4.37 -17.88
N TRP A 55 -1.37 -4.57 -16.56
CA TRP A 55 -1.75 -5.81 -15.91
C TRP A 55 -2.32 -5.58 -14.50
N GLY A 56 -2.94 -6.61 -13.94
CA GLY A 56 -3.44 -6.63 -12.56
C GLY A 56 -4.95 -6.44 -12.43
N ASP A 57 -5.65 -6.03 -13.48
CA ASP A 57 -7.10 -5.87 -13.49
C ASP A 57 -7.80 -7.16 -13.95
N ASN A 58 -8.20 -8.01 -13.00
CA ASN A 58 -8.75 -9.35 -13.27
C ASN A 58 -10.28 -9.33 -13.21
N VAL A 59 -10.92 -8.64 -14.16
CA VAL A 59 -12.38 -8.46 -14.18
C VAL A 59 -13.09 -9.62 -14.88
N ASP A 60 -14.26 -9.98 -14.37
CA ASP A 60 -15.17 -10.94 -15.02
C ASP A 60 -15.69 -10.45 -16.37
N ASP A 61 -16.05 -9.17 -16.45
CA ASP A 61 -16.41 -8.47 -17.69
C ASP A 61 -16.22 -6.95 -17.56
N TRP A 62 -16.33 -6.22 -18.69
CA TRP A 62 -16.13 -4.76 -18.76
C TRP A 62 -17.36 -3.91 -18.41
N ASN A 63 -18.41 -4.55 -17.88
CA ASN A 63 -19.62 -3.91 -17.37
C ASN A 63 -19.67 -4.02 -15.84
N SER A 64 -19.62 -5.23 -15.30
CA SER A 64 -19.70 -5.57 -13.88
C SER A 64 -18.38 -5.31 -13.14
N HIS A 65 -17.25 -5.56 -13.81
CA HIS A 65 -15.90 -5.39 -13.25
C HIS A 65 -15.66 -6.07 -11.88
N ASN A 66 -16.30 -7.21 -11.60
CA ASN A 66 -16.02 -7.94 -10.38
C ASN A 66 -14.63 -8.56 -10.47
N SER A 67 -13.79 -8.30 -9.46
CA SER A 67 -12.41 -8.73 -9.52
C SER A 67 -11.79 -8.90 -8.13
N PRO A 68 -10.97 -9.96 -7.91
CA PRO A 68 -10.22 -10.14 -6.68
C PRO A 68 -9.12 -9.09 -6.49
N SER A 69 -8.79 -8.31 -7.53
CA SER A 69 -7.82 -7.23 -7.42
C SER A 69 -8.45 -5.88 -7.08
N ARG A 70 -9.78 -5.73 -7.16
CA ARG A 70 -10.51 -4.49 -6.86
C ARG A 70 -10.93 -4.44 -5.39
N VAL A 71 -10.03 -3.99 -4.51
CA VAL A 71 -10.21 -4.04 -3.06
C VAL A 71 -10.13 -2.67 -2.43
N ASN A 72 -11.24 -2.17 -1.86
CA ASN A 72 -11.22 -0.98 -1.04
C ASN A 72 -10.47 -1.26 0.27
N ARG A 73 -9.55 -0.38 0.68
CA ARG A 73 -8.77 -0.54 1.93
C ARG A 73 -9.66 -0.72 3.16
N GLY A 74 -10.84 -0.10 3.16
CA GLY A 74 -11.84 -0.17 4.22
C GLY A 74 -12.52 -1.54 4.39
N TRP A 75 -12.47 -2.41 3.39
CA TRP A 75 -12.98 -3.79 3.51
C TRP A 75 -12.09 -4.67 4.40
N GLY A 76 -10.87 -4.19 4.68
CA GLY A 76 -10.02 -4.71 5.72
C GLY A 76 -9.05 -5.79 5.26
N GLU A 77 -8.57 -6.54 6.24
CA GLU A 77 -7.43 -7.44 6.13
C GLU A 77 -7.53 -8.49 5.02
N VAL A 78 -8.55 -9.35 5.09
CA VAL A 78 -8.64 -10.52 4.20
C VAL A 78 -8.74 -10.10 2.73
N PRO A 79 -9.59 -9.12 2.34
CA PRO A 79 -9.58 -8.61 0.97
C PRO A 79 -8.21 -8.08 0.54
N MET A 80 -7.50 -7.33 1.40
CA MET A 80 -6.17 -6.81 1.04
C MET A 80 -5.12 -7.92 0.87
N LEU A 81 -5.21 -9.02 1.64
CA LEU A 81 -4.37 -10.20 1.45
C LEU A 81 -4.65 -10.88 0.11
N ILE A 82 -5.93 -11.02 -0.27
CA ILE A 82 -6.34 -11.58 -1.57
C ILE A 82 -5.78 -10.74 -2.71
N GLN A 83 -5.92 -9.42 -2.65
CA GLN A 83 -5.37 -8.50 -3.65
C GLN A 83 -3.84 -8.67 -3.78
N ALA A 84 -3.13 -8.65 -2.65
CA ALA A 84 -1.67 -8.78 -2.65
C ALA A 84 -1.21 -10.12 -3.25
N LYS A 85 -1.90 -11.23 -2.94
CA LYS A 85 -1.65 -12.53 -3.55
C LYS A 85 -1.91 -12.51 -5.06
N GLY A 86 -2.99 -11.86 -5.50
CA GLY A 86 -3.34 -11.69 -6.90
C GLY A 86 -2.26 -10.99 -7.72
N TYR A 87 -1.65 -9.92 -7.18
CA TYR A 87 -0.54 -9.24 -7.85
C TYR A 87 0.79 -10.01 -7.77
N ALA A 88 1.01 -10.78 -6.71
CA ALA A 88 2.24 -11.53 -6.52
C ALA A 88 2.27 -12.83 -7.35
N ARG A 89 1.50 -13.83 -6.90
CA ARG A 89 1.40 -15.18 -7.48
C ARG A 89 0.07 -15.82 -7.06
N PRO A 90 -1.00 -15.65 -7.87
CA PRO A 90 -2.29 -16.30 -7.61
C PRO A 90 -2.22 -17.82 -7.87
N ASP A 91 -3.26 -18.54 -7.43
CA ASP A 91 -3.40 -19.99 -7.64
C ASP A 91 -3.98 -20.36 -9.02
N TYR A 92 -4.17 -19.35 -9.88
CA TYR A 92 -4.71 -19.49 -11.23
C TYR A 92 -3.77 -18.82 -12.23
N GLN A 93 -3.83 -19.26 -13.50
CA GLN A 93 -3.00 -18.70 -14.55
C GLN A 93 -3.41 -17.25 -14.83
N TYR A 94 -2.52 -16.30 -14.59
CA TYR A 94 -2.82 -14.88 -14.72
C TYR A 94 -1.53 -14.07 -14.88
N THR A 95 -1.60 -12.91 -15.52
CA THR A 95 -0.46 -11.99 -15.57
C THR A 95 -0.26 -11.36 -14.20
N CYS A 96 0.77 -11.82 -13.50
CA CYS A 96 1.16 -11.34 -12.18
C CYS A 96 2.67 -11.07 -12.14
N TYR A 97 3.16 -10.55 -11.01
CA TYR A 97 4.57 -10.23 -10.85
C TYR A 97 5.48 -11.46 -11.02
N ASP A 98 5.10 -12.62 -10.47
CA ASP A 98 5.82 -13.88 -10.67
C ASP A 98 5.85 -14.32 -12.14
N ALA A 99 4.72 -14.20 -12.85
CA ALA A 99 4.63 -14.55 -14.28
C ALA A 99 5.53 -13.66 -15.15
N LEU A 100 5.50 -12.34 -14.93
CA LEU A 100 6.35 -11.38 -15.62
C LEU A 100 7.83 -11.65 -15.36
N TRP A 101 8.20 -12.00 -14.12
CA TRP A 101 9.59 -12.30 -13.78
C TRP A 101 10.11 -13.59 -14.41
N ARG A 102 9.22 -14.57 -14.63
CA ARG A 102 9.54 -15.82 -15.34
C ARG A 102 9.56 -15.67 -16.86
N ALA A 103 9.13 -14.54 -17.39
CA ALA A 103 9.11 -14.31 -18.83
C ALA A 103 10.54 -14.29 -19.39
N PRO A 104 10.75 -14.69 -20.66
CA PRO A 104 12.07 -14.62 -21.28
C PRO A 104 12.55 -13.17 -21.32
N ARG A 105 13.87 -12.95 -21.41
CA ARG A 105 14.50 -11.60 -21.47
C ARG A 105 13.93 -10.68 -22.54
N GLN A 106 13.29 -11.27 -23.54
CA GLN A 106 12.61 -10.60 -24.63
C GLN A 106 11.35 -9.82 -24.18
N HIS A 107 10.70 -10.27 -23.11
CA HIS A 107 9.57 -9.62 -22.48
C HIS A 107 10.08 -8.78 -21.31
N VAL A 108 10.13 -7.47 -21.46
CA VAL A 108 10.89 -6.58 -20.56
C VAL A 108 10.12 -6.11 -19.32
N GLY A 109 9.01 -6.77 -18.99
CA GLY A 109 8.16 -6.49 -17.83
C GLY A 109 6.77 -5.94 -18.19
N GLY A 110 6.17 -5.18 -17.27
CA GLY A 110 4.87 -4.55 -17.48
C GLY A 110 4.47 -3.52 -16.44
N CYS A 111 3.54 -2.64 -16.81
CA CYS A 111 2.99 -1.62 -15.91
C CYS A 111 1.77 -2.15 -15.16
N LEU A 112 1.85 -2.19 -13.83
CA LEU A 112 0.69 -2.49 -12.99
C LEU A 112 -0.34 -1.36 -13.15
N TRP A 113 -1.60 -1.74 -13.33
CA TRP A 113 -2.72 -0.83 -13.16
C TRP A 113 -3.38 -1.06 -11.78
N HIS A 114 -3.14 -0.22 -10.76
CA HIS A 114 -2.31 1.00 -10.77
C HIS A 114 -1.84 1.40 -9.35
N SER A 115 -1.22 2.57 -9.19
CA SER A 115 -0.62 3.03 -7.94
C SER A 115 -1.60 3.30 -6.79
N PHE A 116 -2.76 3.94 -7.04
CA PHE A 116 -3.73 4.30 -6.00
C PHE A 116 -5.16 4.35 -6.55
N ASP A 117 -6.14 4.03 -5.71
CA ASP A 117 -7.56 4.04 -6.09
C ASP A 117 -8.03 5.38 -6.66
N HIS A 118 -8.86 5.36 -7.70
CA HIS A 118 -9.34 6.59 -8.36
C HIS A 118 -10.72 6.45 -9.03
N GLN A 119 -11.33 7.59 -9.37
CA GLN A 119 -12.60 7.66 -10.09
C GLN A 119 -12.40 7.46 -11.60
N ARG A 120 -13.22 6.62 -12.24
CA ARG A 120 -13.02 6.20 -13.65
C ARG A 120 -13.80 7.02 -14.67
N GLY A 121 -14.73 7.89 -14.24
CA GLY A 121 -15.54 8.75 -15.12
C GLY A 121 -16.60 8.03 -15.97
N TYR A 122 -16.37 6.79 -16.38
CA TYR A 122 -17.28 5.99 -17.22
C TYR A 122 -18.04 4.88 -16.46
N HIS A 123 -17.64 4.59 -15.21
CA HIS A 123 -18.17 3.49 -14.40
C HIS A 123 -18.71 4.03 -13.06
N PRO A 124 -19.85 3.52 -12.54
CA PRO A 124 -20.41 4.00 -11.28
C PRO A 124 -19.52 3.72 -10.07
N ASP A 125 -18.80 2.61 -10.08
CA ASP A 125 -17.84 2.28 -9.02
C ASP A 125 -16.44 2.88 -9.27
N PRO A 126 -15.78 3.42 -8.23
CA PRO A 126 -14.37 3.76 -8.29
C PRO A 126 -13.50 2.54 -8.64
N PHE A 127 -12.33 2.78 -9.20
CA PHE A 127 -11.33 1.76 -9.32
C PHE A 127 -10.68 1.50 -7.96
N TYR A 128 -10.79 0.26 -7.46
CA TYR A 128 -10.18 -0.17 -6.20
C TYR A 128 -8.95 -1.10 -6.32
N GLY A 129 -8.37 -1.22 -7.51
CA GLY A 129 -7.13 -1.99 -7.74
C GLY A 129 -5.84 -1.20 -7.50
N GLY A 130 -5.91 -0.03 -6.86
CA GLY A 130 -4.70 0.64 -6.41
C GLY A 130 -3.96 -0.20 -5.38
N ILE A 131 -2.63 -0.11 -5.32
CA ILE A 131 -1.84 -0.63 -4.17
C ILE A 131 -1.96 0.27 -2.93
N MET A 132 -2.52 1.46 -3.10
CA MET A 132 -2.88 2.43 -2.07
C MET A 132 -4.34 2.87 -2.27
N ASP A 133 -4.95 3.47 -1.25
CA ASP A 133 -6.23 4.15 -1.40
C ASP A 133 -6.09 5.52 -2.07
N ALA A 134 -7.22 6.20 -2.33
CA ALA A 134 -7.23 7.50 -3.01
C ALA A 134 -6.46 8.61 -2.26
N PHE A 135 -6.18 8.42 -0.96
CA PHE A 135 -5.38 9.33 -0.14
C PHE A 135 -3.95 8.83 0.05
N ARG A 136 -3.51 7.89 -0.80
CA ARG A 136 -2.17 7.29 -0.82
C ARG A 136 -1.85 6.48 0.45
N GLN A 137 -2.87 6.09 1.21
CA GLN A 137 -2.62 5.19 2.34
C GLN A 137 -2.37 3.76 1.83
N PRO A 138 -1.26 3.11 2.23
CA PRO A 138 -0.89 1.78 1.75
C PRO A 138 -1.92 0.68 2.04
N LYS A 139 -2.14 -0.20 1.04
CA LYS A 139 -2.73 -1.53 1.22
C LYS A 139 -1.60 -2.55 1.42
N TYR A 140 -1.95 -3.81 1.71
CA TYR A 140 -0.94 -4.88 1.87
C TYR A 140 -0.15 -5.16 0.58
N SER A 141 -0.77 -4.94 -0.59
CA SER A 141 -0.10 -5.06 -1.89
C SER A 141 1.07 -4.08 -2.05
N TYR A 142 1.01 -2.88 -1.45
CA TYR A 142 2.13 -1.93 -1.44
C TYR A 142 3.39 -2.56 -0.82
N TYR A 143 3.26 -3.18 0.35
CA TYR A 143 4.39 -3.79 1.05
C TYR A 143 4.88 -5.07 0.35
N MET A 144 4.00 -5.79 -0.34
CA MET A 144 4.38 -6.90 -1.22
C MET A 144 5.32 -6.41 -2.33
N PHE A 145 5.00 -5.28 -2.99
CA PHE A 145 5.90 -4.67 -3.99
C PHE A 145 7.19 -4.12 -3.37
N CYS A 146 7.12 -3.52 -2.16
CA CYS A 146 8.33 -3.08 -1.44
C CYS A 146 9.32 -4.23 -1.20
N ALA A 147 8.83 -5.44 -0.94
CA ALA A 147 9.66 -6.63 -0.74
C ALA A 147 10.37 -7.10 -2.03
N GLN A 148 10.00 -6.60 -3.20
CA GLN A 148 10.65 -6.97 -4.47
C GLN A 148 11.89 -6.12 -4.79
N ARG A 149 12.12 -5.05 -4.02
CA ARG A 149 13.29 -4.17 -4.19
C ARG A 149 14.58 -4.88 -3.74
N PRO A 150 15.74 -4.50 -4.31
CA PRO A 150 17.04 -4.90 -3.76
C PRO A 150 17.13 -4.63 -2.25
N VAL A 151 17.78 -5.54 -1.52
CA VAL A 151 17.95 -5.42 -0.07
C VAL A 151 19.00 -4.38 0.29
N GLN A 152 19.93 -4.07 -0.61
CA GLN A 152 20.92 -3.02 -0.42
C GLN A 152 20.26 -1.64 -0.47
N PRO A 153 20.54 -0.75 0.50
CA PRO A 153 20.13 0.65 0.41
C PRO A 153 20.70 1.32 -0.84
N ASN A 154 19.88 2.15 -1.49
CA ASN A 154 20.31 3.01 -2.58
C ASN A 154 20.05 4.48 -2.19
N PRO A 155 21.09 5.25 -1.84
CA PRO A 155 20.97 6.64 -1.42
C PRO A 155 20.68 7.61 -2.58
N GLU A 156 20.79 7.18 -3.83
CA GLU A 156 20.48 8.01 -5.00
C GLU A 156 18.99 8.03 -5.35
N LEU A 157 18.20 7.13 -4.75
CA LEU A 157 16.76 7.09 -4.93
C LEU A 157 16.07 8.05 -3.96
N ILE A 158 15.16 8.86 -4.49
CA ILE A 158 14.20 9.63 -3.68
C ILE A 158 13.20 8.72 -2.96
N ALA A 159 12.96 7.52 -3.50
CA ALA A 159 12.06 6.53 -2.93
C ALA A 159 12.77 5.66 -1.89
N GLY A 160 12.01 5.11 -0.95
CA GLY A 160 12.54 4.18 0.04
C GLY A 160 13.28 3.00 -0.59
N SER A 161 14.37 2.56 0.04
CA SER A 161 15.21 1.44 -0.38
C SER A 161 15.76 0.70 0.85
N GLY A 162 16.45 -0.42 0.64
CA GLY A 162 17.09 -1.18 1.72
C GLY A 162 16.26 -2.34 2.30
N PRO A 163 16.72 -2.94 3.40
CA PRO A 163 16.10 -4.11 3.99
C PRO A 163 14.74 -3.78 4.60
N MET A 164 13.76 -4.68 4.42
CA MET A 164 12.44 -4.53 4.98
C MET A 164 11.83 -5.88 5.34
N VAL A 165 10.99 -5.85 6.37
CA VAL A 165 10.08 -6.94 6.76
C VAL A 165 8.76 -6.31 7.18
N TYR A 166 7.64 -6.87 6.76
CA TYR A 166 6.30 -6.37 7.05
C TYR A 166 5.35 -7.51 7.33
N ILE A 167 4.63 -7.41 8.46
CA ILE A 167 3.60 -8.36 8.88
C ILE A 167 2.27 -7.83 8.33
N ALA A 168 1.69 -8.54 7.36
CA ALA A 168 0.38 -8.26 6.82
C ALA A 168 -0.71 -8.95 7.65
N HIS A 169 -0.78 -8.57 8.92
CA HIS A 169 -1.69 -9.16 9.89
C HIS A 169 -2.02 -8.13 10.98
N ALA A 170 -3.29 -7.89 11.29
CA ALA A 170 -3.74 -6.85 12.21
C ALA A 170 -4.05 -7.35 13.63
N MET A 171 -3.95 -8.68 13.86
CA MET A 171 -4.24 -9.33 15.15
C MET A 171 -5.61 -8.94 15.74
N THR A 172 -6.60 -8.85 14.87
CA THR A 172 -7.99 -8.59 15.22
C THR A 172 -8.74 -9.89 15.46
N PRO A 173 -9.95 -9.86 16.05
CA PRO A 173 -10.80 -11.05 16.16
C PRO A 173 -11.21 -11.70 14.83
N PHE A 174 -11.04 -11.01 13.70
CA PHE A 174 -11.33 -11.52 12.36
C PHE A 174 -10.07 -11.84 11.55
N SER A 175 -8.90 -11.68 12.16
CA SER A 175 -7.63 -11.97 11.51
C SER A 175 -7.46 -13.48 11.32
N PRO A 176 -6.88 -13.92 10.19
CA PRO A 176 -6.67 -15.34 9.91
C PRO A 176 -5.68 -15.97 10.89
N ALA A 177 -5.73 -17.30 11.04
CA ALA A 177 -4.73 -18.01 11.85
C ALA A 177 -3.33 -17.96 11.21
N ASP A 178 -3.29 -17.94 9.89
CA ASP A 178 -2.05 -17.86 9.12
C ASP A 178 -1.55 -16.42 9.05
N VAL A 179 -0.26 -16.23 9.28
CA VAL A 179 0.36 -14.91 9.25
C VAL A 179 1.15 -14.75 7.96
N THR A 180 0.74 -13.76 7.17
CA THR A 180 1.45 -13.36 5.94
C THR A 180 2.53 -12.33 6.26
N VAL A 181 3.73 -12.54 5.72
CA VAL A 181 4.87 -11.63 5.84
C VAL A 181 5.45 -11.32 4.46
N TYR A 182 5.81 -10.05 4.24
CA TYR A 182 6.57 -9.59 3.07
C TYR A 182 7.96 -9.15 3.51
N SER A 183 9.00 -9.60 2.81
CA SER A 183 10.39 -9.27 3.16
C SER A 183 11.29 -9.42 1.96
N ASN A 184 12.30 -8.54 1.82
CA ASN A 184 13.40 -8.71 0.87
C ASN A 184 14.67 -9.32 1.50
N CYS A 185 14.61 -9.71 2.76
CA CYS A 185 15.72 -10.34 3.49
C CYS A 185 15.89 -11.82 3.12
N ASP A 186 17.04 -12.40 3.46
CA ASP A 186 17.37 -13.82 3.18
C ASP A 186 16.62 -14.78 4.12
N GLU A 187 16.39 -14.35 5.35
CA GLU A 187 15.68 -15.10 6.38
C GLU A 187 14.66 -14.19 7.08
N VAL A 188 13.53 -14.77 7.49
CA VAL A 188 12.55 -14.13 8.36
C VAL A 188 12.30 -15.02 9.56
N ARG A 189 12.39 -14.45 10.76
CA ARG A 189 11.94 -15.08 12.01
C ARG A 189 10.65 -14.42 12.46
N LEU A 190 9.61 -15.22 12.67
CA LEU A 190 8.33 -14.77 13.19
C LEU A 190 8.08 -15.37 14.57
N THR A 191 7.96 -14.51 15.57
CA THR A 191 7.63 -14.88 16.95
C THR A 191 6.22 -14.40 17.28
N CYS A 192 5.40 -15.30 17.83
CA CYS A 192 4.06 -15.00 18.32
C CYS A 192 4.03 -15.15 19.84
N CYS A 193 3.66 -14.07 20.52
CA CYS A 193 3.73 -13.91 21.96
C CYS A 193 5.15 -13.92 22.55
N ARG A 194 5.33 -13.40 23.77
CA ARG A 194 6.63 -13.29 24.43
C ARG A 194 7.39 -14.62 24.53
N ASP A 195 6.66 -15.69 24.86
CA ASP A 195 7.24 -17.01 25.14
C ASP A 195 7.16 -17.95 23.93
N GLY A 196 6.82 -17.43 22.74
CA GLY A 196 6.69 -18.23 21.53
C GLY A 196 8.03 -18.58 20.90
N GLU A 197 8.19 -19.83 20.50
CA GLU A 197 9.35 -20.25 19.70
C GLU A 197 9.30 -19.59 18.30
N PRO A 198 10.40 -18.97 17.83
CA PRO A 198 10.43 -18.33 16.52
C PRO A 198 10.25 -19.35 15.39
N ARG A 199 9.34 -19.06 14.46
CA ARG A 199 9.23 -19.80 13.20
C ARG A 199 10.12 -19.15 12.15
N VAL A 200 10.84 -19.97 11.39
CA VAL A 200 11.89 -19.49 10.48
C VAL A 200 11.51 -19.79 9.04
N TYR A 201 11.52 -18.75 8.20
CA TYR A 201 11.50 -18.87 6.75
C TYR A 201 12.89 -18.55 6.20
N ARG A 202 13.39 -19.38 5.29
CA ARG A 202 14.65 -19.15 4.55
C ARG A 202 14.33 -19.05 3.07
N LYS A 203 14.76 -17.96 2.45
CA LYS A 203 14.65 -17.75 1.02
C LYS A 203 15.50 -18.78 0.28
N SER A 204 14.90 -19.47 -0.69
CA SER A 204 15.62 -20.40 -1.57
C SER A 204 16.05 -19.64 -2.84
N PRO A 205 17.36 -19.59 -3.14
CA PRO A 205 17.86 -19.06 -4.41
C PRO A 205 17.32 -19.79 -5.64
N GLU A 206 16.90 -21.05 -5.49
CA GLU A 206 16.47 -21.94 -6.56
C GLU A 206 14.97 -21.82 -6.90
N ALA A 207 14.16 -21.14 -6.07
CA ALA A 207 12.71 -21.08 -6.25
C ALA A 207 12.26 -20.44 -7.58
N GLY A 208 13.11 -19.57 -8.16
CA GLY A 208 12.85 -18.82 -9.37
C GLY A 208 11.59 -17.94 -9.29
N GLY A 209 11.28 -17.22 -10.37
CA GLY A 209 10.17 -16.26 -10.37
C GLY A 209 10.42 -15.07 -9.46
N MET A 210 9.37 -14.51 -8.87
CA MET A 210 9.49 -13.21 -8.17
C MET A 210 10.66 -13.20 -7.15
N PRO A 211 11.46 -12.12 -7.07
CA PRO A 211 12.63 -12.04 -6.23
C PRO A 211 12.35 -12.40 -4.78
N SER A 212 11.23 -11.97 -4.22
CA SER A 212 10.87 -12.21 -2.82
C SER A 212 9.45 -12.75 -2.73
N PRO A 213 9.26 -14.04 -2.40
CA PRO A 213 7.93 -14.61 -2.39
C PRO A 213 7.09 -14.11 -1.21
N VAL A 214 5.78 -14.29 -1.31
CA VAL A 214 4.86 -14.12 -0.18
C VAL A 214 5.15 -15.21 0.84
N ILE A 215 5.52 -14.82 2.06
CA ILE A 215 5.86 -15.76 3.14
C ILE A 215 4.60 -16.02 3.96
N LEU A 216 4.20 -17.28 4.06
CA LEU A 216 3.07 -17.71 4.86
C LEU A 216 3.55 -18.56 6.03
N PHE A 217 3.23 -18.14 7.26
CA PHE A 217 3.40 -18.97 8.45
C PHE A 217 2.04 -19.48 8.91
N GLU A 218 1.80 -20.77 8.75
CA GLU A 218 0.50 -21.40 8.99
C GLU A 218 0.17 -21.53 10.48
N GLY A 219 -1.05 -21.24 10.91
CA GLY A 219 -1.53 -21.49 12.28
C GLY A 219 -0.66 -20.84 13.38
N VAL A 220 -0.27 -19.57 13.19
CA VAL A 220 0.56 -18.81 14.14
C VAL A 220 -0.29 -18.01 15.12
N PHE A 221 -1.39 -17.44 14.65
CA PHE A 221 -2.24 -16.55 15.44
C PHE A 221 -3.48 -17.29 15.95
N ASP A 222 -3.79 -17.08 17.23
CA ASP A 222 -5.04 -17.50 17.85
C ASP A 222 -5.58 -16.38 18.75
N VAL A 223 -6.76 -15.87 18.39
CA VAL A 223 -7.46 -14.84 19.17
C VAL A 223 -7.83 -15.33 20.58
N MET A 224 -8.03 -16.64 20.78
CA MET A 224 -8.34 -17.18 22.11
C MET A 224 -7.11 -17.13 23.02
N ARG A 225 -5.91 -17.34 22.48
CA ARG A 225 -4.66 -17.13 23.21
C ARG A 225 -4.44 -15.67 23.60
N ASP A 226 -4.75 -14.71 22.70
CA ASP A 226 -4.73 -13.28 23.06
C ASP A 226 -5.68 -12.97 24.23
N LYS A 227 -6.90 -13.51 24.19
CA LYS A 227 -7.89 -13.33 25.26
C LYS A 227 -7.45 -13.93 26.59
N GLU A 228 -6.81 -15.09 26.57
CA GLU A 228 -6.24 -15.74 27.75
C GLU A 228 -5.17 -14.84 28.38
N LEU A 229 -4.16 -14.41 27.61
CA LEU A 229 -3.12 -13.50 28.07
C LEU A 229 -3.70 -12.18 28.61
N SER A 230 -4.73 -11.64 27.96
CA SER A 230 -5.41 -10.43 28.45
C SER A 230 -6.09 -10.65 29.80
N ARG A 231 -6.72 -11.81 30.03
CA ARG A 231 -7.35 -12.15 31.32
C ARG A 231 -6.34 -12.37 32.44
N GLU A 232 -5.14 -12.81 32.11
CA GLU A 232 -4.00 -12.93 33.03
C GLU A 232 -3.32 -11.59 33.33
N GLY A 233 -3.78 -10.48 32.74
CA GLY A 233 -3.10 -9.18 32.84
C GLY A 233 -1.80 -9.08 32.02
N ARG A 234 -1.54 -10.07 31.16
CA ARG A 234 -0.35 -10.21 30.31
C ARG A 234 -0.59 -9.77 28.88
N GLN A 235 -1.49 -8.81 28.68
CA GLN A 235 -1.85 -8.28 27.36
C GLN A 235 -0.66 -7.72 26.53
N GLY A 236 0.42 -7.29 27.20
CA GLY A 236 1.66 -6.85 26.55
C GLY A 236 2.54 -7.98 26.02
N ASP A 237 2.26 -9.23 26.42
CA ASP A 237 2.93 -10.43 25.93
C ASP A 237 2.31 -10.95 24.64
N SER A 238 1.18 -10.38 24.19
CA SER A 238 0.49 -10.75 22.95
C SER A 238 0.91 -9.83 21.81
N TYR A 239 1.78 -10.34 20.94
CA TYR A 239 2.30 -9.62 19.77
C TYR A 239 2.78 -10.59 18.69
N LEU A 240 2.90 -10.09 17.46
CA LEU A 240 3.68 -10.71 16.39
C LEU A 240 4.94 -9.87 16.19
N LEU A 241 6.12 -10.49 16.18
CA LEU A 241 7.39 -9.85 15.88
C LEU A 241 8.04 -10.58 14.71
N ALA A 242 8.28 -9.86 13.62
CA ALA A 242 9.02 -10.34 12.48
C ALA A 242 10.39 -9.67 12.45
N GLU A 243 11.43 -10.47 12.37
CA GLU A 243 12.82 -10.05 12.22
C GLU A 243 13.30 -10.51 10.85
N GLY A 244 13.72 -9.56 10.00
CA GLY A 244 14.34 -9.83 8.71
C GLY A 244 15.85 -9.87 8.86
N LEU A 245 16.49 -10.93 8.35
CA LEU A 245 17.92 -11.17 8.49
C LEU A 245 18.63 -11.26 7.13
N VAL A 246 19.82 -10.67 7.08
CA VAL A 246 20.78 -10.78 5.97
C VAL A 246 22.10 -11.25 6.58
N ASP A 247 22.71 -12.27 5.99
CA ASP A 247 23.95 -12.91 6.52
C ASP A 247 23.87 -13.27 8.01
N GLY A 248 22.69 -13.74 8.46
CA GLY A 248 22.44 -14.15 9.84
C GLY A 248 22.29 -12.99 10.85
N ARG A 249 22.30 -11.73 10.41
CA ARG A 249 22.11 -10.54 11.27
C ARG A 249 20.74 -9.94 11.07
N VAL A 250 20.07 -9.55 12.16
CA VAL A 250 18.80 -8.81 12.10
C VAL A 250 19.06 -7.42 11.54
N VAL A 251 18.43 -7.08 10.41
CA VAL A 251 18.57 -5.80 9.70
C VAL A 251 17.25 -5.03 9.55
N ALA A 252 16.12 -5.69 9.76
CA ALA A 252 14.80 -5.06 9.77
C ALA A 252 13.90 -5.76 10.80
N THR A 253 12.99 -4.99 11.42
CA THR A 253 12.02 -5.54 12.38
C THR A 253 10.65 -4.91 12.17
N HIS A 254 9.58 -5.69 12.30
CA HIS A 254 8.22 -5.19 12.35
C HIS A 254 7.45 -5.89 13.46
N LYS A 255 6.77 -5.10 14.31
CA LYS A 255 6.01 -5.60 15.45
C LYS A 255 4.55 -5.17 15.33
N VAL A 256 3.64 -6.13 15.46
CA VAL A 256 2.20 -5.87 15.52
C VAL A 256 1.67 -6.31 16.89
N MET A 257 0.75 -5.52 17.44
CA MET A 257 0.03 -5.85 18.66
C MET A 257 -1.48 -5.74 18.44
N PRO A 258 -2.32 -6.52 19.15
CA PRO A 258 -3.77 -6.31 19.14
C PRO A 258 -4.14 -4.96 19.74
N ALA A 259 -4.95 -4.17 19.03
CA ALA A 259 -5.42 -2.88 19.53
C ALA A 259 -6.40 -3.06 20.71
N ARG A 260 -6.10 -2.43 21.83
CA ARG A 260 -6.90 -2.50 23.07
C ARG A 260 -8.03 -1.47 23.06
N ARG A 261 -8.45 -1.02 24.25
CA ARG A 261 -9.52 -0.03 24.40
C ARG A 261 -9.08 1.30 23.77
N PRO A 262 -9.88 1.90 22.88
CA PRO A 262 -9.63 3.26 22.38
C PRO A 262 -9.42 4.25 23.52
N ALA A 263 -8.35 5.04 23.45
CA ALA A 263 -7.95 5.96 24.51
C ALA A 263 -7.42 7.30 23.98
N LYS A 264 -6.91 7.38 22.74
CA LYS A 264 -6.43 8.64 22.14
C LYS A 264 -6.68 8.72 20.63
N LEU A 265 -6.77 9.94 20.12
CA LEU A 265 -6.80 10.21 18.68
C LEU A 265 -5.40 10.65 18.26
N LEU A 266 -4.79 9.88 17.37
CA LEU A 266 -3.54 10.26 16.70
C LEU A 266 -3.88 11.16 15.52
N LEU A 267 -3.05 12.16 15.26
CA LEU A 267 -3.21 13.07 14.13
C LEU A 267 -1.81 13.40 13.58
N TRP A 268 -1.60 13.19 12.28
CA TRP A 268 -0.33 13.49 11.63
C TRP A 268 -0.53 14.03 10.22
N ALA A 269 0.45 14.80 9.73
CA ALA A 269 0.58 15.18 8.33
C ALA A 269 1.27 14.04 7.57
N ASP A 270 0.71 13.64 6.44
CA ASP A 270 1.32 12.70 5.50
C ASP A 270 2.12 13.51 4.47
N ASP A 271 3.30 13.97 4.90
CA ASP A 271 4.08 14.98 4.21
C ASP A 271 5.26 14.41 3.43
N GLU A 272 5.61 13.14 3.61
CA GLU A 272 6.85 12.53 3.11
C GLU A 272 8.10 13.43 3.31
N GLN A 273 8.11 14.22 4.40
CA GLN A 273 9.15 15.24 4.69
C GLN A 273 9.24 16.38 3.67
N VAL A 274 8.21 16.56 2.85
CA VAL A 274 8.04 17.68 1.93
C VAL A 274 7.17 18.74 2.60
N ARG A 275 7.76 19.90 2.84
CA ARG A 275 7.02 21.03 3.43
C ARG A 275 6.03 21.61 2.42
N MET A 276 4.85 22.01 2.92
CA MET A 276 3.89 22.76 2.12
C MET A 276 4.47 24.08 1.62
N LYS A 277 3.90 24.61 0.55
CA LYS A 277 4.20 25.95 0.02
C LYS A 277 2.95 26.81 0.10
N ALA A 278 3.11 28.03 0.59
CA ALA A 278 2.04 29.01 0.62
C ALA A 278 1.82 29.62 -0.78
N ASP A 279 1.41 28.80 -1.75
CA ASP A 279 1.17 29.19 -3.15
C ASP A 279 -0.31 29.23 -3.54
N GLY A 280 -1.22 28.93 -2.60
CA GLY A 280 -2.66 28.91 -2.84
C GLY A 280 -3.18 27.63 -3.50
N SER A 281 -2.32 26.63 -3.75
CA SER A 281 -2.67 25.40 -4.46
C SER A 281 -2.06 24.13 -3.88
N ASP A 282 -1.02 24.25 -3.06
CA ASP A 282 -0.37 23.10 -2.45
C ASP A 282 -1.28 22.36 -1.47
N LEU A 283 -1.27 21.04 -1.55
CA LEU A 283 -2.20 20.15 -0.85
C LEU A 283 -1.43 19.14 -0.02
N MET A 284 -1.87 18.95 1.22
CA MET A 284 -1.35 17.96 2.14
C MET A 284 -2.46 17.09 2.70
N THR A 285 -2.22 15.78 2.79
CA THR A 285 -3.12 14.88 3.50
C THR A 285 -2.81 14.94 4.98
N VAL A 286 -3.84 15.17 5.80
CA VAL A 286 -3.77 15.03 7.26
C VAL A 286 -4.61 13.82 7.65
N VAL A 287 -4.05 12.93 8.46
CA VAL A 287 -4.69 11.65 8.82
C VAL A 287 -4.94 11.59 10.31
N ALA A 288 -6.18 11.33 10.70
CA ALA A 288 -6.55 10.98 12.06
C ALA A 288 -6.68 9.47 12.23
N ALA A 289 -6.35 8.94 13.41
CA ALA A 289 -6.57 7.55 13.75
C ALA A 289 -7.01 7.39 15.21
N VAL A 290 -7.98 6.52 15.46
CA VAL A 290 -8.33 6.10 16.83
C VAL A 290 -7.35 5.04 17.29
N ALA A 291 -6.72 5.26 18.44
CA ALA A 291 -5.71 4.36 18.99
C ALA A 291 -5.95 4.06 20.47
N ASP A 292 -5.39 2.94 20.93
CA ASP A 292 -5.31 2.63 22.36
C ASP A 292 -4.22 3.45 23.09
N GLU A 293 -4.05 3.21 24.39
CA GLU A 293 -3.06 3.93 25.22
C GLU A 293 -1.62 3.76 24.71
N ASN A 294 -1.31 2.63 24.09
CA ASN A 294 0.00 2.31 23.53
C ASN A 294 0.21 2.89 22.12
N GLY A 295 -0.82 3.50 21.53
CA GLY A 295 -0.76 4.03 20.17
C GLY A 295 -1.11 3.00 19.09
N THR A 296 -1.59 1.82 19.45
CA THR A 296 -2.03 0.81 18.47
C THR A 296 -3.33 1.25 17.83
N ILE A 297 -3.33 1.38 16.50
CA ILE A 297 -4.50 1.82 15.73
C ILE A 297 -5.63 0.79 15.82
N LYS A 298 -6.83 1.25 16.21
CA LYS A 298 -8.03 0.41 16.28
C LYS A 298 -8.65 0.25 14.88
N ARG A 299 -8.25 -0.79 14.15
CA ARG A 299 -8.73 -1.06 12.78
C ARG A 299 -10.25 -1.29 12.69
N LEU A 300 -10.79 -2.06 13.64
CA LEU A 300 -12.23 -2.32 13.75
C LEU A 300 -12.91 -1.19 14.53
N ASN A 301 -13.07 -0.05 13.86
CA ASN A 301 -13.76 1.13 14.38
C ASN A 301 -14.45 1.85 13.21
N ASP A 302 -15.67 2.32 13.44
CA ASP A 302 -16.54 2.90 12.41
C ASP A 302 -17.05 4.30 12.78
N CYS A 303 -16.44 4.95 13.78
CA CYS A 303 -16.84 6.28 14.21
C CYS A 303 -16.48 7.36 13.18
N GLU A 304 -17.02 8.56 13.40
CA GLU A 304 -16.78 9.74 12.57
C GLU A 304 -15.89 10.73 13.31
N VAL A 305 -14.95 11.32 12.57
CA VAL A 305 -13.99 12.32 13.05
C VAL A 305 -14.29 13.66 12.40
N LEU A 306 -14.58 14.67 13.22
CA LEU A 306 -14.68 16.06 12.79
C LEU A 306 -13.29 16.70 12.82
N PHE A 307 -12.94 17.39 11.74
CA PHE A 307 -11.72 18.20 11.60
C PHE A 307 -12.03 19.68 11.69
N GLU A 308 -11.16 20.42 12.37
CA GLU A 308 -11.19 21.87 12.50
C GLU A 308 -9.80 22.42 12.17
N ILE A 309 -9.73 23.58 11.53
CA ILE A 309 -8.48 24.19 11.08
C ILE A 309 -8.37 25.64 11.56
N GLU A 310 -7.17 26.03 11.95
CA GLU A 310 -6.78 27.40 12.30
C GLU A 310 -5.51 27.77 11.52
N GLY A 311 -5.34 29.05 11.18
CA GLY A 311 -4.16 29.55 10.45
C GLY A 311 -4.40 29.69 8.94
N PRO A 312 -3.35 29.91 8.14
CA PRO A 312 -3.47 30.27 6.73
C PRO A 312 -3.61 29.04 5.81
N GLY A 313 -4.59 28.19 6.10
CA GLY A 313 -4.92 27.00 5.33
C GLY A 313 -6.41 26.69 5.37
N GLU A 314 -6.88 25.91 4.39
CA GLU A 314 -8.29 25.56 4.22
C GLU A 314 -8.47 24.04 4.16
N LEU A 315 -9.51 23.52 4.82
CA LEU A 315 -9.91 22.12 4.64
C LEU A 315 -10.58 21.96 3.28
N VAL A 316 -10.08 21.05 2.45
CA VAL A 316 -10.78 20.58 1.24
C VAL A 316 -11.78 19.48 1.65
N ALA A 317 -12.62 19.83 2.62
CA ALA A 317 -13.65 18.96 3.15
C ALA A 317 -14.71 19.78 3.89
N SER A 318 -15.98 19.38 3.75
CA SER A 318 -17.11 20.10 4.34
C SER A 318 -18.31 19.18 4.57
N GLU A 319 -19.28 19.69 5.33
CA GLU A 319 -20.58 19.05 5.48
C GLU A 319 -21.30 18.92 4.12
N GLY A 320 -21.26 19.97 3.30
CA GLY A 320 -21.91 19.99 1.98
C GLY A 320 -21.33 19.01 0.95
N THR A 321 -20.13 18.49 1.20
CA THR A 321 -19.50 17.43 0.38
C THR A 321 -19.50 16.07 1.07
N PHE A 322 -20.09 15.96 2.27
CA PHE A 322 -20.09 14.76 3.12
C PHE A 322 -18.68 14.21 3.39
N THR A 323 -17.69 15.10 3.51
CA THR A 323 -16.29 14.72 3.75
C THR A 323 -15.74 15.19 5.09
N ASN A 324 -16.47 16.07 5.81
CA ASN A 324 -16.20 16.45 7.19
C ASN A 324 -17.54 16.64 7.96
N PRO A 325 -17.87 15.82 8.98
CA PRO A 325 -17.06 14.74 9.56
C PRO A 325 -16.69 13.62 8.59
N ARG A 326 -15.54 12.99 8.81
CA ARG A 326 -15.02 11.88 8.02
C ARG A 326 -15.19 10.57 8.78
N ARG A 327 -15.84 9.59 8.18
CA ARG A 327 -15.91 8.23 8.74
C ARG A 327 -14.54 7.56 8.72
N ILE A 328 -14.20 6.86 9.79
CA ILE A 328 -13.01 6.01 9.85
C ILE A 328 -13.16 4.83 8.89
N SER A 329 -12.11 4.60 8.10
CA SER A 329 -11.96 3.45 7.21
C SER A 329 -10.68 2.71 7.59
N TRP A 330 -10.83 1.45 8.00
CA TRP A 330 -9.73 0.60 8.46
C TRP A 330 -8.76 1.30 9.43
N GLY A 331 -9.34 1.96 10.45
CA GLY A 331 -8.65 2.61 11.56
C GLY A 331 -8.19 4.06 11.35
N THR A 332 -8.33 4.64 10.15
CA THR A 332 -7.92 6.03 9.88
C THR A 332 -8.99 6.83 9.13
N ALA A 333 -8.92 8.16 9.26
CA ALA A 333 -9.76 9.13 8.56
C ALA A 333 -8.85 10.21 7.95
N PRO A 334 -8.65 10.23 6.62
CA PRO A 334 -7.86 11.27 5.96
C PRO A 334 -8.71 12.49 5.59
N VAL A 335 -8.10 13.67 5.62
CA VAL A 335 -8.64 14.93 5.09
C VAL A 335 -7.54 15.66 4.31
N LEU A 336 -7.91 16.46 3.31
CA LEU A 336 -6.98 17.30 2.58
C LEU A 336 -6.99 18.72 3.14
N VAL A 337 -5.80 19.30 3.28
CA VAL A 337 -5.56 20.70 3.66
C VAL A 337 -4.91 21.39 2.47
N CYS A 338 -5.45 22.52 2.05
CA CYS A 338 -4.88 23.40 1.03
C CYS A 338 -4.18 24.58 1.69
N ALA A 339 -2.96 24.89 1.26
CA ALA A 339 -2.27 26.11 1.68
C ALA A 339 -2.90 27.33 1.03
N THR A 340 -2.99 28.43 1.76
CA THR A 340 -3.29 29.74 1.15
C THR A 340 -2.02 30.36 0.56
N THR A 341 -2.10 31.59 0.05
CA THR A 341 -0.93 32.38 -0.37
C THR A 341 -0.23 33.09 0.79
N THR A 342 -0.74 32.96 2.02
CA THR A 342 -0.16 33.60 3.21
C THR A 342 0.70 32.60 3.96
N PRO A 343 2.01 32.85 4.15
CA PRO A 343 2.84 32.01 5.00
C PRO A 343 2.39 32.04 6.46
N GLY A 344 2.50 30.90 7.16
CA GLY A 344 2.27 30.82 8.60
C GLY A 344 1.97 29.40 9.07
N THR A 345 1.71 29.25 10.37
CA THR A 345 1.42 27.95 10.97
C THR A 345 -0.03 27.55 10.76
N ILE A 346 -0.25 26.42 10.10
CA ILE A 346 -1.57 25.75 10.03
C ILE A 346 -1.68 24.80 11.22
N ARG A 347 -2.79 24.86 11.96
CA ARG A 347 -3.12 23.95 13.06
C ARG A 347 -4.39 23.20 12.73
N VAL A 348 -4.32 21.88 12.73
CA VAL A 348 -5.50 21.01 12.54
C VAL A 348 -5.80 20.31 13.85
N ARG A 349 -7.08 20.33 14.22
CA ARG A 349 -7.63 19.61 15.37
C ARG A 349 -8.61 18.57 14.85
N ALA A 350 -8.68 17.43 15.52
CA ALA A 350 -9.60 16.37 15.17
C ALA A 350 -10.26 15.81 16.42
N ARG A 351 -11.56 15.53 16.35
CA ARG A 351 -12.35 14.96 17.45
C ARG A 351 -13.36 13.95 16.95
N VAL A 352 -13.65 12.93 17.75
CA VAL A 352 -14.78 12.03 17.47
C VAL A 352 -16.09 12.82 17.63
N VAL A 353 -17.03 12.63 16.70
CA VAL A 353 -18.32 13.35 16.66
C VAL A 353 -19.14 13.05 17.92
N PHE A 354 -19.34 11.76 18.22
CA PHE A 354 -20.14 11.33 19.36
C PHE A 354 -19.34 11.39 20.66
N GLN A 355 -19.67 12.37 21.51
CA GLN A 355 -19.00 12.62 22.78
C GLN A 355 -19.77 12.01 23.96
N GLY A 356 -19.01 11.50 24.93
CA GLY A 356 -19.48 10.93 26.17
C GLY A 356 -18.32 10.74 27.14
N LYS A 357 -18.61 10.32 28.38
CA LYS A 357 -17.61 10.14 29.46
C LYS A 357 -16.43 9.22 29.08
N HIS A 358 -16.60 8.39 28.06
CA HIS A 358 -15.60 7.43 27.60
C HIS A 358 -15.12 7.69 26.16
N THR A 359 -15.46 8.85 25.57
CA THR A 359 -14.99 9.21 24.24
C THR A 359 -13.51 9.59 24.28
N THR A 360 -12.82 9.22 23.21
CA THR A 360 -11.42 9.52 22.98
C THR A 360 -11.14 11.03 23.00
N PRO A 361 -10.07 11.51 23.67
CA PRO A 361 -9.65 12.92 23.67
C PRO A 361 -9.31 13.45 22.27
N VAL A 362 -9.32 14.79 22.14
CA VAL A 362 -9.04 15.54 20.90
C VAL A 362 -7.58 15.37 20.46
N GLY A 363 -7.36 15.06 19.19
CA GLY A 363 -6.03 15.03 18.55
C GLY A 363 -5.65 16.39 17.95
N ARG A 364 -4.35 16.70 17.90
CA ARG A 364 -3.82 17.98 17.36
C ARG A 364 -2.53 17.75 16.57
N VAL A 365 -2.37 18.46 15.46
CA VAL A 365 -1.14 18.53 14.66
C VAL A 365 -0.92 19.96 14.18
N GLY A 366 0.33 20.40 14.09
CA GLY A 366 0.72 21.67 13.48
C GLY A 366 2.05 21.54 12.77
N ASP A 367 2.21 22.27 11.67
CA ASP A 367 3.48 22.35 10.93
C ASP A 367 4.47 23.25 11.70
N PRO A 368 5.65 22.76 12.11
CA PRO A 368 6.64 23.58 12.80
C PRO A 368 7.26 24.62 11.84
N ASP A 369 6.81 25.87 11.99
CA ASP A 369 7.38 27.13 11.51
C ASP A 369 7.91 27.18 10.06
N PHE A 370 7.20 27.96 9.23
CA PHE A 370 7.74 28.60 8.03
C PHE A 370 8.47 29.87 8.45
N PRO A 371 9.82 29.92 8.48
CA PRO A 371 10.50 31.19 8.60
C PRO A 371 10.16 32.03 7.37
N GLY A 372 9.42 33.12 7.61
CA GLY A 372 9.14 34.14 6.62
C GLY A 372 10.47 34.67 6.09
N GLY A 373 10.77 34.36 4.83
CA GLY A 373 11.88 34.97 4.12
C GLY A 373 11.55 36.43 3.80
N SER A 374 11.68 37.34 4.76
CA SER A 374 11.94 38.74 4.45
C SER A 374 13.42 38.86 4.12
N ARG A 375 13.77 38.85 2.84
CA ARG A 375 14.99 39.53 2.39
C ARG A 375 14.64 41.00 2.23
N SER A 376 14.93 41.77 3.27
CA SER A 376 15.23 43.18 3.14
C SER A 376 16.73 43.31 2.84
N ASP A 377 16.99 44.13 1.82
CA ASP A 377 18.27 44.64 1.27
C ASP A 377 18.86 43.87 0.08
#